data_AF-A0A2Z7CS15-F1
#
_entry.id   AF-A0A2Z7CS15-F1
#
_cell.length_a   1.000
_cell.length_b   1.000
_cell.length_c   1.000
_cell.angle_alpha   90.00
_cell.angle_beta   90.00
_cell.angle_gamma   90.00
#
_symmetry.space_group_name_H-M   'P 1'
#
loop_
_entity.id
_entity.type
_entity.pdbx_description
1 polymer ?
#
loop_
_entity_poly.entity_id
_entity_poly.type
_entity_poly.pdbx_seq_one_letter_code
_entity_poly.pdbx_strand_id
1 'polypeptide(L)'
;MSTSHNKIPLFSREDYDDWKIRMQAHLAALDDEMWVVLTEGPLKIMKPNLAFAISNGEPQFLEKARHEYTSEDKKKENLDNVARDILYKTLDKDKNMFSKSKPAPLPKTSGKS
;
A
#
# COMPACT_ATOMS: atom_id res chain seq x y z
N MET A 1 -12.45 3.86 -28.07
CA MET A 1 -11.25 3.29 -27.45
C MET A 1 -11.40 3.47 -25.94
N SER A 2 -11.71 2.41 -25.18
CA SER A 2 -11.72 2.50 -23.71
C SER A 2 -10.28 2.51 -23.24
N THR A 3 -9.80 3.68 -22.89
CA THR A 3 -8.48 3.82 -22.30
C THR A 3 -8.53 3.24 -20.88
N SER A 4 -7.68 2.25 -20.61
CA SER A 4 -7.66 1.49 -19.35
C SER A 4 -7.02 2.30 -18.21
N HIS A 5 -7.56 3.48 -17.92
CA HIS A 5 -6.94 4.49 -17.04
C HIS A 5 -6.78 4.08 -15.57
N ASN A 6 -7.26 2.90 -15.16
CA ASN A 6 -7.21 2.45 -13.77
C ASN A 6 -6.43 1.14 -13.58
N LYS A 7 -5.38 0.90 -14.37
CA LYS A 7 -4.48 -0.24 -14.12
C LYS A 7 -3.51 0.11 -12.99
N ILE A 8 -3.57 -0.67 -11.91
CA ILE A 8 -2.66 -0.57 -10.77
C ILE A 8 -1.21 -0.78 -11.25
N PRO A 9 -0.25 0.12 -10.93
CA PRO A 9 1.16 -0.05 -11.27
C PRO A 9 1.75 -1.30 -10.61
N LEU A 10 2.31 -2.21 -11.39
CA LEU A 10 2.89 -3.46 -10.85
C LEU A 10 4.28 -3.21 -10.26
N PHE A 11 4.55 -3.82 -9.11
CA PHE A 11 5.83 -3.68 -8.41
C PHE A 11 6.95 -4.38 -9.17
N SER A 12 8.02 -3.66 -9.52
CA SER A 12 9.27 -4.22 -10.05
C SER A 12 10.40 -3.83 -9.10
N ARG A 13 11.26 -4.79 -8.73
CA ARG A 13 12.44 -4.48 -7.91
C ARG A 13 13.47 -3.66 -8.69
N GLU A 14 13.59 -3.95 -9.99
CA GLU A 14 14.54 -3.30 -10.89
C GLU A 14 14.13 -1.85 -11.20
N ASP A 15 12.82 -1.61 -11.25
CA ASP A 15 12.22 -0.30 -11.54
C ASP A 15 11.51 0.28 -10.31
N TYR A 16 12.09 0.12 -9.12
CA TYR A 16 11.46 0.51 -7.86
C TYR A 16 11.08 1.99 -7.83
N ASP A 17 11.99 2.89 -8.24
CA ASP A 17 11.75 4.33 -8.21
C ASP A 17 10.63 4.74 -9.18
N ASP A 18 10.64 4.15 -10.38
CA ASP A 18 9.60 4.34 -11.39
C ASP A 18 8.24 3.82 -10.90
N TRP A 19 8.22 2.63 -10.29
CA TRP A 19 7.02 2.08 -9.67
C TRP A 19 6.52 2.99 -8.56
N LYS A 20 7.40 3.49 -7.70
CA LYS A 20 7.07 4.36 -6.58
C LYS A 20 6.39 5.64 -7.04
N ILE A 21 6.94 6.32 -8.05
CA ILE A 21 6.36 7.54 -8.63
C ILE A 21 4.97 7.25 -9.23
N ARG A 22 4.84 6.16 -9.98
CA ARG A 22 3.56 5.76 -10.59
C ARG A 22 2.52 5.38 -9.55
N MET A 23 2.93 4.67 -8.48
CA MET A 23 2.06 4.28 -7.38
C MET A 23 1.56 5.50 -6.61
N GLN A 24 2.46 6.44 -6.30
CA GLN A 24 2.08 7.69 -5.64
C GLN A 24 1.06 8.49 -6.47
N ALA A 25 1.31 8.64 -7.78
CA ALA A 25 0.36 9.31 -8.68
C ALA A 25 -0.99 8.57 -8.80
N HIS A 26 -0.96 7.22 -8.81
CA HIS A 26 -2.17 6.41 -8.86
C HIS A 26 -3.02 6.55 -7.60
N LEU A 27 -2.40 6.55 -6.42
CA LEU A 27 -3.10 6.73 -5.14
C LEU A 27 -3.62 8.15 -4.97
N ALA A 28 -2.84 9.18 -5.32
CA ALA A 28 -3.28 10.57 -5.27
C ALA A 28 -4.47 10.84 -6.21
N ALA A 29 -4.61 10.09 -7.31
CA ALA A 29 -5.78 10.17 -8.18
C ALA A 29 -7.06 9.57 -7.55
N LEU A 30 -6.93 8.74 -6.51
CA LEU A 30 -8.04 8.18 -5.76
C LEU A 30 -8.38 9.02 -4.54
N ASP A 31 -7.36 9.34 -3.72
CA ASP A 31 -7.46 10.17 -2.52
C ASP A 31 -6.05 10.59 -2.06
N ASP A 32 -5.87 11.86 -1.67
CA ASP A 32 -4.58 12.40 -1.23
C ASP A 32 -4.07 11.74 0.07
N GLU A 33 -4.94 11.21 0.94
CA GLU A 33 -4.55 10.54 2.20
C GLU A 33 -4.02 9.11 1.97
N MET A 34 -4.24 8.49 0.80
CA MET A 34 -3.85 7.09 0.58
C MET A 34 -2.35 6.85 0.57
N TRP A 35 -1.53 7.81 0.11
CA TRP A 35 -0.07 7.64 0.10
C TRP A 35 0.51 7.58 1.52
N VAL A 36 -0.07 8.35 2.44
CA VAL A 36 0.35 8.42 3.85
C VAL A 36 0.22 7.04 4.52
N VAL A 37 -0.82 6.27 4.18
CA VAL A 37 -1.01 4.89 4.66
C VAL A 37 0.22 4.01 4.39
N LEU A 38 0.84 4.18 3.23
CA LEU A 38 1.99 3.37 2.82
C LEU A 38 3.30 3.82 3.47
N THR A 39 3.46 5.12 3.73
CA THR A 39 4.71 5.67 4.27
C THR A 39 4.75 5.73 5.80
N GLU A 40 3.61 5.98 6.44
CA GLU A 40 3.49 6.17 7.89
C GLU A 40 2.78 5.02 8.59
N GLY A 41 2.19 4.09 7.81
CA GLY A 41 1.39 3.00 8.30
C GLY A 41 -0.08 3.40 8.48
N PRO A 42 -0.88 2.56 9.16
CA PRO A 42 -2.33 2.73 9.16
C PRO A 42 -2.80 4.07 9.72
N LEU A 43 -3.82 4.66 9.10
CA LEU A 43 -4.41 5.92 9.58
C LEU A 43 -4.98 5.71 10.98
N LYS A 44 -4.36 6.36 11.98
CA LYS A 44 -4.81 6.26 13.37
C LYS A 44 -5.91 7.28 13.63
N ILE A 45 -7.09 6.79 14.01
CA ILE A 45 -8.23 7.64 14.32
C ILE A 45 -8.12 8.09 15.78
N MET A 46 -7.93 9.40 15.99
CA MET A 46 -7.64 10.01 17.29
C MET A 46 -8.84 10.80 17.84
N LYS A 47 -8.97 10.86 19.17
CA LYS A 47 -9.87 11.77 19.88
C LYS A 47 -9.11 12.57 20.94
N PRO A 48 -9.55 13.79 21.28
CA PRO A 48 -8.95 14.57 22.37
C PRO A 48 -9.13 13.83 23.71
N ASN A 49 -8.05 13.78 24.48
CA ASN A 49 -8.05 13.28 25.85
C ASN A 49 -8.50 14.40 26.80
N LEU A 50 -9.82 14.57 26.92
CA LEU A 50 -10.42 15.63 27.74
C LEU A 50 -10.00 15.55 29.22
N ALA A 51 -9.71 14.35 29.74
CA ALA A 51 -9.28 14.17 31.12
C ALA A 51 -7.89 14.79 31.39
N PHE A 52 -7.00 14.79 30.40
CA PHE A 52 -5.63 15.31 30.54
C PHE A 52 -5.52 16.77 30.09
N ALA A 53 -6.32 17.19 29.10
CA ALA A 53 -6.33 18.58 28.62
C ALA A 53 -6.66 19.60 29.74
N ILE A 54 -7.41 19.17 30.76
CA ILE A 54 -7.78 19.99 31.92
C ILE A 54 -6.60 20.20 32.89
N SER A 55 -5.60 19.30 32.92
CA SER A 55 -4.51 19.37 33.91
C SER A 55 -3.26 20.10 33.44
N ASN A 56 -2.88 19.99 32.16
CA ASN A 56 -1.55 20.40 31.68
C ASN A 56 -1.55 21.36 30.47
N GLY A 57 -2.71 21.85 30.02
CA GLY A 57 -2.84 22.89 28.97
C GLY A 57 -2.55 22.46 27.52
N GLU A 58 -1.79 21.38 27.32
CA GLU A 58 -1.54 20.79 25.99
C GLU A 58 -2.60 19.72 25.64
N PRO A 59 -3.23 19.79 24.45
CA PRO A 59 -4.15 18.75 23.98
C PRO A 59 -3.42 17.43 23.78
N GLN A 60 -3.71 16.44 24.63
CA GLN A 60 -3.35 15.06 24.35
C GLN A 60 -4.40 14.38 23.48
N PHE A 61 -3.96 13.45 22.64
CA PHE A 61 -4.83 12.64 21.79
C PHE A 61 -4.71 11.17 22.17
N LEU A 62 -5.84 10.46 22.20
CA LEU A 62 -5.89 9.01 22.34
C LEU A 62 -6.55 8.37 21.13
N GLU A 63 -6.16 7.14 20.83
CA GLU A 63 -6.80 6.37 19.77
C GLU A 63 -8.27 6.09 20.13
N LYS A 64 -9.17 6.33 19.18
CA LYS A 64 -10.59 6.03 19.35
C LYS A 64 -10.80 4.53 19.36
N ALA A 65 -11.70 4.05 20.21
CA ALA A 65 -12.18 2.68 20.11
C ALA A 65 -13.12 2.54 18.90
N ARG A 66 -13.09 1.39 18.22
CA ARG A 66 -13.87 1.15 16.99
C ARG A 66 -15.38 1.40 17.13
N HIS A 67 -15.94 1.16 18.31
CA HIS A 67 -17.37 1.40 18.57
C HIS A 67 -17.73 2.89 18.67
N GLU A 68 -16.74 3.77 18.82
CA GLU A 68 -16.90 5.23 18.85
C GLU A 68 -16.75 5.88 17.47
N TYR A 69 -16.42 5.10 16.44
CA TYR A 69 -16.14 5.63 15.11
C TYR A 69 -17.38 6.30 14.50
N THR A 70 -17.20 7.56 14.11
CA THR A 70 -18.16 8.30 13.28
C THR A 70 -18.18 7.73 11.85
N SER A 71 -19.09 8.25 11.02
CA SER A 71 -19.09 7.94 9.59
C SER A 71 -17.80 8.38 8.89
N GLU A 72 -17.19 9.48 9.31
CA GLU A 72 -15.92 9.97 8.79
C GLU A 72 -14.76 9.07 9.21
N ASP A 73 -14.74 8.65 10.48
CA ASP A 73 -13.74 7.71 10.99
C ASP A 73 -13.77 6.38 10.19
N LYS A 74 -14.98 5.87 9.91
CA LYS A 74 -15.16 4.67 9.07
C LYS A 74 -14.70 4.87 7.63
N LYS A 75 -14.84 6.08 7.06
CA LYS A 75 -14.30 6.39 5.73
C LYS A 75 -12.77 6.34 5.74
N LYS A 76 -12.12 6.90 6.76
CA LYS A 76 -10.66 6.82 6.95
C LYS A 76 -10.20 5.37 7.10
N GLU A 77 -10.89 4.57 7.90
CA GLU A 77 -10.60 3.13 8.02
C GLU A 77 -10.75 2.40 6.67
N ASN A 78 -11.77 2.73 5.88
CA ASN A 78 -11.94 2.15 4.55
C ASN A 78 -10.82 2.57 3.59
N LEU A 79 -10.38 3.83 3.61
CA LEU A 79 -9.24 4.31 2.82
C LEU A 79 -7.98 3.52 3.14
N ASP A 80 -7.72 3.25 4.43
CA ASP A 80 -6.61 2.40 4.88
C ASP A 80 -6.64 1.01 4.24
N ASN A 81 -7.80 0.35 4.32
CA ASN A 81 -8.01 -0.98 3.74
C ASN A 81 -7.80 -0.98 2.22
N VAL A 82 -8.29 0.05 1.52
CA VAL A 82 -8.16 0.19 0.07
C VAL A 82 -6.69 0.39 -0.33
N ALA A 83 -5.97 1.28 0.35
CA ALA A 83 -4.55 1.52 0.07
C ALA A 83 -3.71 0.25 0.25
N ARG A 84 -3.98 -0.52 1.31
CA ARG A 84 -3.31 -1.80 1.58
C ARG A 84 -3.65 -2.87 0.54
N ASP A 85 -4.91 -2.99 0.15
CA ASP A 85 -5.35 -3.92 -0.90
C ASP A 85 -4.68 -3.60 -2.24
N ILE A 86 -4.58 -2.32 -2.61
CA ILE A 86 -3.86 -1.89 -3.82
C ILE A 86 -2.40 -2.31 -3.74
N LEU A 87 -1.72 -2.08 -2.61
CA LEU A 87 -0.33 -2.52 -2.42
C LEU A 87 -0.21 -4.04 -2.62
N TYR A 88 -1.06 -4.85 -2.00
CA TYR A 88 -1.01 -6.31 -2.15
C TYR A 88 -1.25 -6.76 -3.59
N LYS A 89 -2.16 -6.11 -4.33
CA LYS A 89 -2.41 -6.39 -5.75
C LYS A 89 -1.21 -6.08 -6.65
N THR A 90 -0.32 -5.19 -6.24
CA THR A 90 0.91 -4.88 -6.99
C THR A 90 1.97 -5.97 -6.87
N LEU A 91 1.88 -6.75 -5.79
CA LEU A 91 2.79 -7.85 -5.44
C LEU A 91 2.33 -9.20 -6.02
N ASP A 92 1.16 -9.25 -6.65
CA ASP A 92 0.55 -10.49 -7.12
C ASP A 92 1.50 -11.26 -8.05
N LYS A 93 1.92 -12.43 -7.58
CA LYS A 93 3.14 -13.15 -8.02
C LYS A 93 3.07 -13.62 -9.47
N ASP A 94 1.87 -13.85 -9.99
CA ASP A 94 1.66 -14.33 -11.35
C ASP A 94 1.99 -13.29 -12.43
N LYS A 95 2.05 -11.99 -12.06
CA LYS A 95 2.40 -10.90 -12.99
C LYS A 95 3.85 -10.43 -12.85
N ASN A 96 4.52 -10.75 -11.73
CA ASN A 96 5.86 -10.26 -11.41
C ASN A 96 6.97 -11.32 -11.63
N MET A 97 6.63 -12.61 -11.73
CA MET A 97 7.63 -13.68 -11.85
C MET A 97 8.02 -14.10 -13.28
N PHE A 98 7.59 -13.39 -14.33
CA PHE A 98 7.99 -13.74 -15.70
C PHE A 98 9.32 -13.11 -16.16
N SER A 99 9.96 -12.31 -15.31
CA SER A 99 11.31 -11.79 -15.57
C SER A 99 12.37 -12.79 -15.08
N LYS A 100 12.74 -13.70 -15.98
CA LYS A 100 14.09 -14.29 -16.10
C LYS A 100 14.52 -15.32 -15.04
N SER A 101 14.14 -16.58 -15.26
CA SER A 101 15.13 -17.67 -15.17
C SER A 101 15.21 -18.37 -16.53
N LYS A 102 16.30 -18.17 -17.28
CA LYS A 102 16.66 -19.11 -18.34
C LYS A 102 17.17 -20.37 -17.64
N PRO A 103 16.58 -21.56 -17.87
CA PRO A 103 17.22 -22.78 -17.39
C PRO A 103 18.57 -22.93 -18.10
N ALA A 104 19.64 -23.12 -17.31
CA ALA A 104 20.97 -23.41 -17.85
C ALA A 104 20.91 -24.73 -18.65
N PRO A 105 21.61 -24.86 -19.80
CA PRO A 105 21.62 -26.10 -20.55
C PRO A 105 22.27 -27.20 -19.71
N LEU A 106 21.55 -28.31 -19.49
CA LEU A 106 22.11 -29.51 -18.87
C LEU A 106 23.28 -30.03 -19.73
N PRO A 107 24.44 -30.36 -19.12
CA PRO A 107 25.54 -30.94 -19.86
C PRO A 107 25.12 -32.31 -20.40
N LYS A 108 25.17 -32.47 -21.72
CA LYS A 108 24.99 -33.78 -22.39
C LYS A 108 26.15 -34.67 -21.95
N THR A 109 25.86 -35.72 -21.19
CA THR A 109 26.83 -36.77 -20.91
C THR A 109 27.15 -37.49 -22.22
N SER A 110 28.32 -37.21 -22.78
CA SER A 110 28.85 -38.01 -23.88
C SER A 110 29.23 -39.39 -23.32
N GLY A 111 28.39 -40.39 -23.58
CA GLY A 111 28.81 -41.79 -23.47
C GLY A 111 29.96 -42.01 -24.44
N LYS A 112 31.15 -42.27 -23.90
CA LYS A 112 32.25 -42.84 -24.68
C LYS A 112 32.00 -44.35 -24.79
N SER A 113 31.96 -44.83 -26.03
CA SER A 113 32.08 -46.24 -26.39
C SER A 113 33.33 -46.88 -25.80
#